data_AF-A0A426WXL9-F1
#
_entry.id   AF-A0A426WXL9-F1
#
_cell.length_a   1.000
_cell.length_b   1.000
_cell.length_c   1.000
_cell.angle_alpha   90.00
_cell.angle_beta   90.00
_cell.angle_gamma   90.00
#
_symmetry.space_group_name_H-M   'P 1'
#
loop_
_entity.id
_entity.type
_entity.pdbx_description
1 polymer ?
#
loop_
_entity_poly.entity_id
_entity_poly.type
_entity_poly.pdbx_seq_one_letter_code
_entity_poly.pdbx_strand_id
1 'polypeptide(L)'
;VVFPTLRVQTHGEEASNQQLCENLDLLEEKRADAHLWTLAYRRVVTKLYNRRVRPRLIKMGDQVLQEAEVNDPTQSREKLAPN
;
A
#
# COMPACT_ATOMS: atom_id res chain seq x y z
N VAL A 1 7.22 -33.01 44.86
CA VAL A 1 5.89 -33.27 44.25
C VAL A 1 5.35 -31.96 43.74
N VAL A 2 5.04 -31.84 42.44
CA VAL A 2 4.46 -30.63 41.85
C VAL A 2 2.94 -30.75 41.90
N PHE A 3 2.27 -29.79 42.53
CA PHE A 3 0.81 -29.78 42.61
C PHE A 3 0.22 -28.91 41.51
N PRO A 4 -0.77 -29.41 40.76
CA PRO A 4 -1.41 -28.63 39.70
C PRO A 4 -2.21 -27.47 40.30
N THR A 5 -2.08 -26.29 39.69
CA THR A 5 -2.87 -25.11 40.08
C THR A 5 -4.33 -25.27 39.67
N LEU A 6 -5.25 -24.59 40.38
CA LEU A 6 -6.68 -24.60 40.08
C LEU A 6 -6.98 -24.37 38.59
N ARG A 7 -6.21 -23.47 37.97
CA ARG A 7 -6.32 -23.12 36.54
C ARG A 7 -6.10 -24.30 35.61
N VAL A 8 -5.16 -25.19 35.94
CA VAL A 8 -4.88 -26.41 35.17
C VAL A 8 -5.98 -27.44 35.39
N GLN A 9 -6.53 -27.52 36.60
CA GLN A 9 -7.60 -28.46 36.94
C GLN A 9 -8.93 -28.09 36.26
N THR A 10 -9.18 -26.80 36.04
CA THR A 10 -10.39 -26.29 35.38
C THR A 10 -10.20 -26.03 33.87
N HIS A 11 -9.02 -26.32 33.32
CA HIS A 11 -8.71 -26.00 31.93
C HIS A 11 -9.41 -26.98 30.97
N GLY A 12 -10.42 -26.50 30.26
CA GLY A 12 -11.00 -27.21 29.12
C GLY A 12 -10.23 -26.89 27.85
N GLU A 13 -9.25 -27.74 27.51
CA GLU A 13 -8.39 -27.53 26.34
C GLU A 13 -9.20 -27.43 25.03
N GLU A 14 -10.21 -28.28 24.87
CA GLU A 14 -11.06 -28.28 23.67
C GLU A 14 -11.90 -27.00 23.54
N ALA A 15 -12.51 -26.52 24.62
CA ALA A 15 -13.27 -25.26 24.63
C ALA A 15 -12.36 -24.04 24.39
N SER A 16 -11.15 -24.05 24.97
CA SER A 16 -10.16 -22.99 24.75
C SER A 16 -9.70 -22.95 23.29
N ASN A 17 -9.44 -24.12 22.70
CA ASN A 17 -9.03 -24.23 21.31
C ASN A 17 -10.15 -23.82 20.35
N GLN A 18 -11.39 -24.21 20.63
CA GLN A 18 -12.55 -23.79 19.83
C GLN A 18 -12.74 -22.27 19.87
N GLN A 19 -12.68 -21.66 21.07
CA GLN A 19 -12.75 -20.21 21.22
C GLN A 19 -11.58 -19.50 20.50
N LEU A 20 -10.38 -20.10 20.51
CA LEU A 20 -9.23 -19.56 19.77
C LEU A 20 -9.49 -19.58 18.26
N CYS A 21 -10.02 -20.68 17.72
CA CYS A 21 -10.37 -20.78 16.30
C CYS A 21 -11.40 -19.71 15.90
N GLU A 22 -12.50 -19.59 16.64
CA GLU A 22 -13.56 -18.59 16.37
C GLU A 22 -13.01 -17.15 16.36
N ASN A 23 -12.08 -16.84 17.28
CA ASN A 23 -11.44 -15.53 17.33
C ASN A 23 -10.51 -15.29 16.12
N LEU A 24 -9.80 -16.32 15.67
CA LEU A 24 -8.94 -16.22 14.49
C LEU A 24 -9.76 -16.02 13.22
N ASP A 25 -10.88 -16.74 13.08
CA ASP A 25 -11.80 -16.60 11.95
C ASP A 25 -12.35 -15.17 11.88
N LEU A 26 -12.81 -14.62 13.01
CA LEU A 26 -13.28 -13.23 13.08
C LEU A 26 -12.19 -12.22 12.68
N LEU A 27 -10.94 -12.45 13.09
CA LEU A 27 -9.81 -11.59 12.69
C LEU A 27 -9.53 -11.67 11.19
N GLU A 28 -9.64 -12.87 10.60
CA GLU A 28 -9.45 -13.06 9.17
C GLU A 28 -10.54 -12.35 8.35
N GLU A 29 -11.81 -12.45 8.77
CA GLU A 29 -12.92 -11.70 8.17
C GLU A 29 -12.66 -10.19 8.20
N LYS A 30 -12.25 -9.65 9.35
CA LYS A 30 -11.93 -8.21 9.48
C LYS A 30 -10.76 -7.78 8.59
N ARG A 31 -9.74 -8.63 8.43
CA ARG A 31 -8.62 -8.36 7.51
C ARG A 31 -9.11 -8.36 6.06
N ALA A 32 -9.91 -9.34 5.67
CA ALA A 32 -10.47 -9.43 4.32
C ALA A 32 -11.31 -8.18 3.97
N ASP A 33 -12.17 -7.74 4.89
CA ASP A 33 -12.93 -6.50 4.74
C ASP A 33 -12.02 -5.28 4.57
N ALA A 34 -11.03 -5.12 5.44
CA ALA A 34 -10.08 -4.00 5.35
C ALA A 34 -9.29 -4.01 4.03
N HIS A 35 -8.92 -5.19 3.53
CA HIS A 35 -8.28 -5.35 2.22
C HIS A 35 -9.22 -4.93 1.09
N LEU A 36 -10.50 -5.33 1.12
CA LEU A 36 -11.48 -4.92 0.13
C LEU A 36 -11.67 -3.40 0.11
N TRP A 37 -11.81 -2.78 1.29
CA TRP A 37 -11.88 -1.33 1.43
C TRP A 37 -10.65 -0.63 0.86
N THR A 38 -9.45 -1.14 1.16
CA THR A 38 -8.19 -0.60 0.65
C THR A 38 -8.10 -0.69 -0.87
N LEU A 39 -8.50 -1.83 -1.46
CA LEU A 39 -8.52 -2.01 -2.92
C LEU A 39 -9.53 -1.08 -3.60
N ALA A 40 -10.73 -0.94 -3.02
CA ALA A 40 -11.75 -0.02 -3.52
C ALA A 40 -11.24 1.43 -3.47
N TYR A 41 -10.66 1.85 -2.34
CA TYR A 41 -10.09 3.19 -2.17
C TYR A 41 -8.98 3.46 -3.20
N ARG A 42 -8.02 2.54 -3.32
CA ARG A 42 -6.94 2.65 -4.32
C ARG A 42 -7.47 2.81 -5.73
N ARG A 43 -8.47 2.01 -6.13
CA ARG A 43 -9.10 2.12 -7.47
C ARG A 43 -9.71 3.51 -7.70
N VAL A 44 -10.40 4.08 -6.72
CA VAL A 44 -10.99 5.42 -6.82
C VAL A 44 -9.89 6.49 -6.94
N VAL A 45 -8.86 6.42 -6.10
CA VAL A 45 -7.73 7.36 -6.13
C VAL A 45 -6.98 7.28 -7.46
N THR A 46 -6.67 6.08 -7.96
CA THR A 46 -6.02 5.90 -9.26
C THR A 46 -6.86 6.46 -10.40
N LYS A 47 -8.18 6.23 -10.41
CA LYS A 47 -9.08 6.82 -11.42
C LYS A 47 -9.06 8.35 -11.36
N LEU A 48 -9.11 8.93 -10.16
CA LEU A 48 -9.05 10.38 -9.98
C LEU A 48 -7.71 10.95 -10.46
N TYR A 49 -6.60 10.31 -10.10
CA TYR A 49 -5.27 10.69 -10.53
C TYR A 49 -5.14 10.62 -12.05
N ASN A 50 -5.49 9.50 -12.68
CA ASN A 50 -5.43 9.32 -14.14
C ASN A 50 -6.37 10.28 -14.89
N ARG A 51 -7.48 10.72 -14.28
CA ARG A 51 -8.35 11.76 -14.87
C ARG A 51 -7.72 13.14 -14.79
N ARG A 52 -7.02 13.45 -13.69
CA ARG A 52 -6.40 14.77 -13.43
C ARG A 52 -5.08 14.93 -14.17
N VAL A 53 -4.27 13.87 -14.20
CA VAL A 53 -3.15 13.73 -15.12
C VAL A 53 -3.76 13.52 -16.49
N ARG A 54 -4.17 14.63 -17.12
CA ARG A 54 -4.56 14.63 -18.53
C ARG A 54 -3.53 13.78 -19.28
N PRO A 55 -3.94 12.86 -20.17
CA PRO A 55 -3.04 12.44 -21.22
C PRO A 55 -2.68 13.73 -21.94
N ARG A 56 -1.51 14.31 -21.66
CA ARG A 56 -0.95 15.34 -22.54
C ARG A 56 -0.87 14.62 -23.88
N LEU A 57 -1.74 14.99 -24.81
CA LEU A 57 -1.55 14.62 -26.20
C LEU A 57 -0.23 15.30 -26.55
N ILE A 58 0.87 14.54 -26.49
CA ILE A 58 2.15 15.00 -27.01
C ILE A 58 1.90 15.14 -28.51
N LYS A 59 1.57 16.36 -28.93
CA LYS A 59 1.46 16.67 -30.34
C LYS A 59 2.89 16.81 -30.88
N MET A 60 3.04 16.70 -32.20
CA MET A 60 4.35 16.77 -32.85
C MET A 60 5.17 18.02 -32.44
N GLY A 61 4.51 19.13 -32.06
CA GLY A 61 5.17 20.33 -31.53
C GLY A 61 5.69 20.23 -30.08
N ASP A 62 5.10 19.38 -29.24
CA ASP A 62 5.59 19.12 -27.87
C ASP A 62 6.86 18.26 -27.88
N GLN A 63 6.98 17.40 -28.89
CA GLN A 63 8.17 16.59 -29.12
C GLN A 63 9.38 17.48 -29.49
N VAL A 64 9.18 18.55 -30.28
CA VAL A 64 10.23 19.53 -30.58
C VAL A 64 10.67 20.29 -29.33
N LEU A 65 9.73 20.62 -28.44
CA LEU A 65 10.07 21.29 -27.17
C LEU A 65 10.92 20.39 -26.27
N GLN A 66 10.57 19.11 -26.18
CA GLN A 66 11.32 18.12 -25.40
C GLN A 66 12.71 17.85 -26.01
N GLU A 67 12.80 17.74 -27.34
CA GLU A 67 14.10 17.61 -28.03
C GLU A 67 14.93 18.88 -27.85
N ALA A 68 14.35 20.08 -27.90
CA ALA A 68 15.08 21.33 -27.65
C ALA A 68 15.57 21.44 -26.20
N GLU A 69 14.79 20.98 -25.22
CA GLU A 69 15.19 20.94 -23.80
C GLU A 69 16.30 19.90 -23.56
N VAL A 70 16.21 18.72 -24.17
CA VAL A 70 17.24 17.67 -24.10
C VAL A 70 18.52 18.06 -24.82
N ASN A 71 18.42 18.82 -25.91
CA ASN A 71 19.56 19.32 -26.68
C ASN A 71 20.05 20.70 -26.21
N ASP A 72 19.45 21.32 -25.19
CA ASP A 72 19.94 22.58 -24.62
C ASP A 72 21.24 22.31 -23.82
N PRO A 73 22.41 22.74 -24.32
CA PRO A 73 23.67 22.54 -23.62
C PRO A 73 23.78 23.36 -22.32
N THR A 74 22.81 24.25 -22.08
CA THR A 74 22.77 25.13 -20.91
C THR A 74 22.28 24.38 -19.66
N GLN A 75 21.43 23.35 -19.81
CA GLN A 75 20.81 22.65 -18.66
C GLN A 75 21.73 21.55 -18.07
N SER A 76 22.62 20.94 -18.85
CA SER A 76 23.67 20.05 -18.33
C SER A 76 24.85 20.81 -17.69
N ARG A 77 24.89 22.14 -17.86
CA ARG A 77 25.79 23.05 -17.14
C ARG A 77 25.21 23.43 -15.78
N GLU A 78 24.88 22.42 -14.99
CA GLU A 78 24.71 22.60 -13.56
C GLU A 78 26.02 23.19 -13.01
N LYS A 79 25.93 24.43 -12.55
CA LYS A 79 27.02 25.27 -12.07
C LYS A 79 27.73 24.60 -10.90
N LEU A 80 28.81 23.89 -11.16
CA LEU A 80 29.87 23.67 -10.16
C LEU A 80 30.81 24.87 -10.20
N ALA A 81 30.55 25.86 -9.34
CA ALA A 81 31.56 26.86 -8.97
C ALA A 81 32.36 26.32 -7.78
N PRO A 82 33.71 26.39 -7.78
CA PRO A 82 34.50 26.00 -6.64
C PRO A 82 34.50 27.14 -5.61
N ASN A 83 34.14 26.83 -4.36
CA ASN A 83 34.54 27.59 -3.17
C ASN A 83 35.18 26.60 -2.19
#